data_AF-A0AA43DBC4-F1
#
_entry.id   AF-A0AA43DBC4-F1
#
_cell.length_a   1.000
_cell.length_b   1.000
_cell.length_c   1.000
_cell.angle_alpha   90.00
_cell.angle_beta   90.00
_cell.angle_gamma   90.00
#
_symmetry.space_group_name_H-M   'P 1'
#
loop_
_entity.id
_entity.type
_entity.pdbx_description
1 polymer ?
#
loop_
_entity_poly.entity_id
_entity_poly.type
_entity_poly.pdbx_seq_one_letter_code
_entity_poly.pdbx_strand_id
1 'polypeptide(L)'
;MKKILYKLSATTIAVLFTITSCTDQLEQNDPQALSTTEALGTFDGLVTALHGAYDGLQRLSWYGRDFLVIPEVGADNVYISIDNSNRFLQNWNYQL
;
A
#
# COMPACT_ATOMS: atom_id res chain seq x y z
N MET A 1 -4.75 65.91 4.46
CA MET A 1 -5.06 64.99 5.56
C MET A 1 -5.94 63.80 5.12
N LYS A 2 -7.08 64.02 4.44
CA LYS A 2 -7.98 62.93 3.98
C LYS A 2 -7.31 61.85 3.08
N LYS A 3 -6.38 62.23 2.20
CA LYS A 3 -5.64 61.28 1.33
C LYS A 3 -4.67 60.36 2.10
N ILE A 4 -4.10 60.85 3.20
CA ILE A 4 -3.23 60.05 4.09
C ILE A 4 -4.08 59.09 4.92
N LEU A 5 -5.23 59.55 5.42
CA LEU A 5 -6.20 58.71 6.13
C LEU A 5 -6.76 57.59 5.24
N TYR A 6 -7.02 57.86 3.96
CA TYR A 6 -7.51 56.85 3.02
C TYR A 6 -6.45 55.78 2.71
N LYS A 7 -5.19 56.19 2.51
CA LYS A 7 -4.06 55.26 2.34
C LYS A 7 -3.83 54.41 3.59
N LEU A 8 -3.92 55.00 4.79
CA LEU A 8 -3.81 54.25 6.05
C LEU A 8 -4.91 53.20 6.16
N SER A 9 -6.16 53.56 5.84
CA SER A 9 -7.30 52.62 5.89
C SER A 9 -7.17 51.46 4.88
N ALA A 10 -6.65 51.74 3.68
CA ALA A 10 -6.45 50.71 2.65
C ALA A 10 -5.36 49.70 3.06
N THR A 11 -4.28 50.17 3.69
CA THR A 11 -3.22 49.29 4.20
C THR A 11 -3.73 48.42 5.36
N THR A 12 -4.57 48.97 6.25
CA THR A 12 -5.16 48.19 7.35
C THR A 12 -6.06 47.08 6.82
N ILE A 13 -6.90 47.36 5.82
CA ILE A 13 -7.76 46.36 5.19
C ILE A 13 -6.94 45.25 4.52
N ALA A 14 -5.86 45.59 3.82
CA ALA A 14 -5.00 44.60 3.17
C ALA A 14 -4.32 43.64 4.18
N VAL A 15 -3.92 44.15 5.36
CA VAL A 15 -3.34 43.32 6.44
C VAL A 15 -4.38 42.41 7.09
N LEU A 16 -5.65 42.81 7.15
CA LEU A 16 -6.73 41.95 7.63
C LEU A 16 -7.02 40.76 6.71
N PHE A 17 -6.73 40.85 5.40
CA PHE A 17 -6.90 39.74 4.48
C PHE A 17 -5.77 38.70 4.53
N THR A 18 -4.60 39.03 5.09
CA THR A 18 -3.48 38.07 5.19
C THR A 18 -3.58 37.14 6.39
N ILE A 19 -4.47 37.42 7.35
CA ILE A 19 -4.64 36.62 8.58
C ILE A 19 -5.63 35.46 8.41
N THR A 20 -6.37 35.38 7.30
CA THR A 20 -7.35 34.32 7.03
C THR A 20 -6.76 33.16 6.20
N SER A 21 -5.47 32.86 6.35
CA SER A 21 -4.85 31.73 5.64
C SER A 21 -5.54 30.41 6.01
N CYS A 22 -5.92 29.62 5.02
CA CYS A 22 -6.58 28.32 5.20
C CYS A 22 -5.72 27.36 6.03
N THR A 23 -6.17 27.05 7.24
CA THR A 23 -5.49 26.12 8.17
C THR A 23 -5.64 24.65 7.75
N ASP A 24 -6.70 24.31 7.01
CA ASP A 24 -7.02 22.92 6.60
C ASP A 24 -6.01 22.30 5.63
N GLN A 25 -5.14 23.07 4.99
CA GLN A 25 -4.12 22.54 4.07
C GLN A 25 -2.88 21.97 4.80
N LEU A 26 -2.80 22.10 6.12
CA LEU A 26 -1.68 21.61 6.91
C LEU A 26 -1.88 20.15 7.39
N GLU A 27 -3.11 19.63 7.35
CA GLU A 27 -3.41 18.24 7.67
C GLU A 27 -3.37 17.38 6.40
N GLN A 28 -2.17 17.07 5.94
CA GLN A 28 -1.96 16.17 4.82
C GLN A 28 -1.92 14.72 5.31
N ASN A 29 -3.07 14.05 5.32
CA ASN A 29 -3.14 12.62 5.58
C ASN A 29 -2.69 11.84 4.33
N ASP A 30 -1.72 10.94 4.48
CA ASP A 30 -1.29 10.04 3.42
C ASP A 30 -2.37 8.97 3.19
N PRO A 31 -2.97 8.87 1.99
CA PRO A 31 -3.99 7.86 1.71
C PRO A 31 -3.48 6.42 1.83
N GLN A 32 -2.16 6.19 1.83
CA GLN A 32 -1.58 4.86 2.04
C GLN A 32 -1.25 4.55 3.51
N ALA A 33 -1.20 5.56 4.37
CA ALA A 33 -0.87 5.40 5.80
C ALA A 33 -2.11 5.59 6.68
N LEU A 34 -3.16 4.81 6.39
CA LEU A 34 -4.39 4.82 7.18
C LEU A 34 -4.15 4.23 8.58
N SER A 35 -4.77 4.82 9.60
CA SER A 35 -4.82 4.19 10.91
C SER A 35 -5.67 2.90 10.85
N THR A 36 -5.48 1.99 11.80
CA THR A 36 -6.27 0.74 11.87
C THR A 36 -7.76 0.99 12.02
N THR A 37 -8.13 2.02 12.78
CA THR A 37 -9.52 2.44 12.96
C THR A 37 -10.14 2.94 11.66
N GLU A 38 -9.41 3.70 10.86
CA GLU A 38 -9.88 4.18 9.56
C GLU A 38 -9.94 3.05 8.52
N ALA A 39 -8.92 2.17 8.50
CA ALA A 39 -8.83 1.08 7.54
C ALA A 39 -9.86 -0.04 7.78
N LEU A 40 -10.17 -0.36 9.04
CA LEU A 40 -11.03 -1.48 9.43
C LEU A 40 -12.38 -1.05 10.01
N GLY A 41 -12.65 0.26 10.08
CA GLY A 41 -13.86 0.81 10.70
C GLY A 41 -15.15 0.62 9.88
N THR A 42 -15.04 0.21 8.62
CA THR A 42 -16.18 -0.02 7.73
C THR A 42 -16.20 -1.46 7.22
N PHE A 43 -17.38 -1.94 6.82
CA PHE A 43 -17.50 -3.26 6.19
C PHE A 43 -16.65 -3.37 4.92
N ASP A 44 -16.69 -2.35 4.07
CA ASP A 44 -15.89 -2.32 2.83
C ASP A 44 -14.37 -2.29 3.12
N GLY A 45 -13.95 -1.60 4.19
CA GLY A 45 -12.57 -1.60 4.66
C GLY A 45 -12.12 -2.99 5.12
N LEU A 46 -12.98 -3.71 5.87
CA LEU A 46 -12.72 -5.09 6.28
C LEU A 46 -12.64 -6.05 5.08
N VAL A 47 -13.55 -5.93 4.11
CA VAL A 47 -13.52 -6.74 2.87
C VAL A 47 -12.23 -6.46 2.08
N THR A 48 -11.84 -5.19 1.97
CA THR A 48 -10.60 -4.79 1.30
C THR A 48 -9.36 -5.36 2.01
N ALA A 49 -9.31 -5.28 3.33
CA ALA A 49 -8.23 -5.85 4.12
C ALA A 49 -8.16 -7.39 3.96
N LEU A 50 -9.31 -8.06 3.93
CA LEU A 50 -9.40 -9.50 3.69
C LEU A 50 -8.89 -9.87 2.29
N HIS A 51 -9.26 -9.12 1.25
CA HIS A 51 -8.73 -9.31 -0.09
C HIS A 51 -7.21 -9.13 -0.13
N GLY A 52 -6.67 -8.11 0.55
CA GLY A 52 -5.22 -7.91 0.68
C GLY A 52 -4.52 -9.09 1.38
N ALA A 53 -5.15 -9.69 2.38
CA ALA A 53 -4.62 -10.89 3.04
C ALA A 53 -4.56 -12.09 2.06
N TYR A 54 -5.62 -12.32 1.28
CA TYR A 54 -5.66 -13.39 0.27
C TYR A 54 -4.73 -13.11 -0.93
N ASP A 55 -4.52 -11.85 -1.30
CA ASP A 55 -3.52 -11.47 -2.32
C ASP A 55 -2.10 -11.95 -1.96
N GLY A 56 -1.76 -11.90 -0.66
CA GLY A 56 -0.49 -12.46 -0.17
C GLY A 56 -0.38 -13.98 -0.38
N LEU A 57 -1.49 -14.71 -0.25
CA LEU A 57 -1.53 -16.18 -0.33
C LEU A 57 -1.41 -16.71 -1.75
N GLN A 58 -1.88 -15.96 -2.76
CA GLN A 58 -1.76 -16.34 -4.17
C GLN A 58 -0.35 -16.16 -4.75
N ARG A 59 0.57 -15.56 -3.99
CA ARG A 59 1.97 -15.39 -4.44
C ARG A 59 2.59 -16.75 -4.76
N LEU A 60 3.50 -16.74 -5.74
CA LEU A 60 4.21 -17.95 -6.19
C LEU A 60 4.95 -18.66 -5.05
N SER A 61 5.44 -17.94 -4.04
CA SER A 61 6.12 -18.51 -2.87
C SER A 61 5.19 -19.28 -1.92
N TRP A 62 3.88 -19.01 -1.98
CA TRP A 62 2.85 -19.64 -1.15
C TRP A 62 2.02 -20.61 -2.00
N TYR A 63 0.70 -20.55 -1.91
CA TYR A 63 -0.23 -21.44 -2.59
C TYR A 63 -0.25 -21.23 -4.10
N GLY A 64 0.38 -20.16 -4.60
CA GLY A 64 0.56 -19.96 -6.04
C GLY A 64 1.42 -21.05 -6.69
N ARG A 65 2.41 -21.62 -5.97
CA ARG A 65 3.26 -22.70 -6.50
C ARG A 65 4.15 -23.38 -5.45
N ASP A 66 5.09 -22.64 -4.88
CA ASP A 66 6.30 -23.18 -4.25
C ASP A 66 5.97 -23.95 -2.97
N PHE A 67 5.04 -23.46 -2.16
CA PHE A 67 4.61 -24.13 -0.93
C PHE A 67 4.04 -25.52 -1.19
N LEU A 68 3.38 -25.71 -2.34
CA LEU A 68 2.81 -26.99 -2.75
C LEU A 68 3.82 -27.86 -3.50
N VAL A 69 4.59 -27.27 -4.42
CA VAL A 69 5.45 -28.03 -5.34
C VAL A 69 6.73 -28.51 -4.69
N ILE A 70 7.35 -27.71 -3.80
CA ILE A 70 8.61 -28.08 -3.15
C ILE A 70 8.54 -29.41 -2.38
N PRO A 71 7.55 -29.67 -1.51
CA PRO A 71 7.48 -30.93 -0.78
C PRO A 71 7.23 -32.13 -1.70
N GLU A 72 6.43 -31.97 -2.76
CA GLU A 72 6.18 -33.03 -3.75
C GLU A 72 7.47 -33.37 -4.51
N VAL A 73 8.17 -32.36 -5.03
CA VAL A 73 9.44 -32.52 -5.76
C VAL A 73 10.55 -33.14 -4.89
N GLY A 74 10.53 -32.86 -3.59
CA GLY A 74 11.45 -33.47 -2.62
C GLY A 74 11.04 -34.87 -2.15
N ALA A 75 9.79 -35.26 -2.39
CA ALA A 75 9.28 -36.59 -2.11
C ALA A 75 9.53 -37.55 -3.30
N ASP A 76 9.02 -38.77 -3.18
CA ASP A 76 9.21 -39.87 -4.14
C ASP A 76 8.05 -40.05 -5.14
N ASN A 77 7.16 -39.06 -5.23
CA ASN A 77 5.87 -39.20 -5.89
C ASN A 77 5.77 -38.49 -7.24
N VAL A 78 6.71 -37.63 -7.61
CA VAL A 78 6.70 -36.87 -8.88
C VAL A 78 8.05 -36.88 -9.57
N TYR A 79 8.08 -36.57 -10.87
CA TYR A 79 9.31 -36.34 -11.65
C TYR A 79 9.40 -34.95 -12.26
N ILE A 80 10.58 -34.31 -12.20
CA ILE A 80 10.85 -33.06 -12.95
C ILE A 80 11.01 -33.38 -14.43
N SER A 81 10.25 -32.68 -15.27
CA SER A 81 10.36 -32.75 -16.73
C SER A 81 11.74 -32.33 -17.22
N ILE A 82 12.22 -32.97 -18.29
CA ILE A 82 13.44 -32.54 -19.00
C ILE A 82 13.28 -31.15 -19.64
N ASP A 83 12.05 -30.77 -19.98
CA ASP A 83 11.69 -29.44 -20.46
C ASP A 83 11.20 -28.59 -19.27
N ASN A 84 12.12 -28.28 -18.37
CA ASN A 84 11.86 -27.46 -17.19
C ASN A 84 12.72 -26.19 -17.26
N SER A 85 12.17 -25.06 -16.83
CA SER A 85 12.86 -23.76 -16.81
C SER A 85 13.89 -23.64 -15.68
N ASN A 86 14.60 -24.71 -15.36
CA ASN A 86 15.55 -24.83 -14.25
C ASN A 86 14.95 -24.56 -12.86
N ARG A 87 13.64 -24.82 -12.67
CA ARG A 87 12.97 -24.65 -11.38
C ARG A 87 13.07 -25.91 -10.52
N PHE A 88 13.18 -25.73 -9.21
CA PHE A 88 13.15 -26.79 -8.19
C PHE A 88 14.24 -27.87 -8.30
N LEU A 89 15.24 -27.68 -9.15
CA LEU A 89 16.34 -28.64 -9.33
C LEU A 89 17.16 -28.87 -8.04
N GLN A 90 17.20 -27.89 -7.15
CA GLN A 90 17.86 -28.02 -5.84
C GLN A 90 17.03 -28.81 -4.82
N ASN A 91 15.71 -28.81 -4.97
CA ASN A 91 14.79 -29.53 -4.09
C ASN A 91 14.61 -30.98 -4.55
N TRP A 92 15.00 -31.29 -5.78
CA TRP A 92 14.91 -32.59 -6.40
C TRP A 92 15.97 -33.55 -5.85
N ASN A 93 15.53 -34.53 -5.05
CA ASN A 93 16.42 -35.45 -4.34
C ASN A 93 16.97 -36.60 -5.21
N TYR A 94 16.44 -36.83 -6.42
CA TYR A 94 16.89 -37.88 -7.34
C TYR A 94 17.94 -37.40 -8.33
N GLN A 95 18.99 -36.74 -7.84
CA GLN A 95 20.18 -36.43 -8.62
C GLN A 95 21.08 -37.68 -8.61
N LEU A 96 21.02 -38.47 -9.68
CA LEU A 96 22.00 -39.53 -9.97
C LEU A 96 23.31 -38.92 -10.48
#